data_AF-A0A9P0QF26-F1
#
_entry.id   AF-A0A9P0QF26-F1
#
_cell.length_a   1.000
_cell.length_b   1.000
_cell.length_c   1.000
_cell.angle_alpha   90.00
_cell.angle_beta   90.00
_cell.angle_gamma   90.00
#
_symmetry.space_group_name_H-M   'P 1'
#
loop_
_entity.id
_entity.type
_entity.pdbx_description
1 polymer ?
#
loop_
_entity_poly.entity_id
_entity_poly.type
_entity_poly.pdbx_seq_one_letter_code
_entity_poly.pdbx_strand_id
1 'polypeptide(L)'
;MMDQRVIRGLPREMSINDVKEGLVSQGIADAEVQQMTSRTTKKPLPHFLVKTKMPEKLLEIQRLAMLTVSFERKKKSTEPSQCYRCQRYGHTQRNSRLAERCVRCGEDHSSTSCSLPAPPTG
;
A
#
# COMPACT_ATOMS: atom_id res chain seq x y z
N MET A 1 -9.43 13.31 -9.05
CA MET A 1 -8.90 12.06 -8.46
C MET A 1 -7.37 12.16 -8.50
N MET A 2 -6.67 11.98 -7.38
CA MET A 2 -5.20 12.03 -7.34
C MET A 2 -4.62 10.66 -7.66
N ASP A 3 -3.65 10.60 -8.58
CA ASP A 3 -2.96 9.36 -8.93
C ASP A 3 -1.84 9.08 -7.92
N GLN A 4 -1.52 7.80 -7.68
CA GLN A 4 -0.49 7.39 -6.74
C GLN A 4 0.63 6.63 -7.45
N ARG A 5 1.86 7.10 -7.29
CA ARG A 5 3.05 6.49 -7.88
C ARG A 5 4.14 6.25 -6.85
N VAL A 6 4.93 5.21 -7.08
CA VAL A 6 6.10 4.86 -6.28
C VAL A 6 7.34 5.39 -6.98
N ILE A 7 8.10 6.22 -6.28
CA ILE A 7 9.42 6.70 -6.68
C ILE A 7 10.44 5.66 -6.27
N ARG A 8 11.27 5.22 -7.23
CA ARG A 8 12.45 4.39 -7.02
C ARG A 8 13.73 5.13 -7.40
N GLY A 9 14.87 4.62 -6.95
CA GLY A 9 16.19 5.19 -7.22
C GLY A 9 16.67 6.21 -6.19
N LEU A 10 15.90 6.41 -5.11
CA LEU A 10 16.26 7.29 -4.00
C LEU A 10 16.82 6.47 -2.82
N PRO A 11 17.80 7.00 -2.07
CA PRO A 11 18.35 6.31 -0.92
C PRO A 11 17.36 6.32 0.24
N ARG A 12 17.48 5.32 1.13
CA ARG A 12 16.59 5.16 2.30
C ARG A 12 16.68 6.31 3.30
N GLU A 13 17.81 7.00 3.32
CA GLU A 13 18.14 8.09 4.26
C GLU A 13 17.70 9.46 3.75
N MET A 14 17.23 9.54 2.50
CA MET A 14 16.71 10.79 1.96
C MET A 14 15.49 11.25 2.75
N SER A 15 15.44 12.54 3.11
CA SER A 15 14.31 13.08 3.84
C SER A 15 13.10 13.29 2.92
N ILE A 16 11.90 13.22 3.48
CA ILE A 16 10.66 13.50 2.75
C ILE A 16 10.67 14.95 2.21
N ASN A 17 11.31 15.88 2.93
CA ASN A 17 11.37 17.27 2.53
C ASN A 17 12.24 17.45 1.27
N ASP A 18 13.43 16.82 1.22
CA ASP A 18 14.29 16.88 0.03
C ASP A 18 13.56 16.36 -1.22
N VAL A 19 12.79 15.27 -1.07
CA VAL A 19 12.00 14.72 -2.18
C VAL A 19 10.88 15.68 -2.60
N LYS A 20 10.20 16.32 -1.63
CA LYS A 20 9.17 17.33 -1.92
C LYS A 20 9.75 18.53 -2.64
N GLU A 21 10.85 19.09 -2.15
CA GLU A 21 11.52 20.24 -2.75
C GLU A 21 11.97 19.91 -4.18
N GLY A 22 12.55 18.74 -4.40
CA GLY A 22 12.89 18.26 -5.74
C GLY A 22 11.69 18.19 -6.68
N LEU A 23 10.52 17.75 -6.20
CA LEU A 23 9.29 17.72 -7.00
C LEU A 23 8.71 19.12 -7.26
N VAL A 24 8.80 20.03 -6.29
CA VAL A 24 8.39 21.43 -6.43
C VAL A 24 9.25 22.14 -7.48
N SER A 25 10.57 21.95 -7.46
CA SER A 25 11.49 22.49 -8.47
C SER A 25 11.21 21.96 -9.88
N GLN A 26 10.64 20.76 -10.00
CA GLN A 26 10.18 20.18 -11.27
C GLN A 26 8.75 20.63 -11.65
N GLY A 27 8.17 21.59 -10.94
CA GLY A 27 6.85 22.16 -11.24
C GLY A 27 5.65 21.34 -10.75
N ILE A 28 5.84 20.51 -9.72
CA ILE A 28 4.79 19.68 -9.08
C ILE A 28 4.59 20.10 -7.62
N ALA A 29 3.96 21.25 -7.40
CA ALA A 29 3.75 21.80 -6.05
C ALA A 29 2.66 21.07 -5.22
N ASP A 30 1.72 20.39 -5.86
CA ASP A 30 0.62 19.63 -5.21
C ASP A 30 1.07 18.23 -4.74
N ALA A 31 2.38 17.91 -4.82
CA ALA A 31 2.88 16.58 -4.49
C ALA A 31 2.84 16.28 -2.99
N GLU A 32 2.02 15.29 -2.60
CA GLU A 32 2.10 14.68 -1.28
C GLU A 32 3.07 13.49 -1.31
N VAL A 33 4.12 13.54 -0.51
CA VAL A 33 5.18 12.53 -0.46
C VAL A 33 5.18 11.82 0.89
N GLN A 34 5.32 10.49 0.87
CA GLN A 34 5.47 9.65 2.06
C GLN A 34 6.51 8.56 1.82
N GLN A 35 7.45 8.36 2.75
CA GLN A 35 8.35 7.21 2.68
C GLN A 35 7.61 5.91 3.00
N MET A 36 7.80 4.88 2.17
CA MET A 36 7.19 3.58 2.38
C MET A 36 7.94 2.81 3.46
N THR A 37 7.22 1.99 4.23
CA THR A 37 7.81 1.10 5.24
C THR A 37 7.54 -0.36 4.92
N SER A 38 8.46 -1.23 5.33
CA SER A 38 8.27 -2.67 5.25
C SER A 38 7.07 -3.11 6.08
N ARG A 39 6.20 -3.95 5.52
CA ARG A 39 5.03 -4.47 6.24
C ARG A 39 5.44 -5.34 7.43
N THR A 40 6.53 -6.11 7.25
CA THR A 40 7.05 -7.08 8.22
C THR A 40 7.90 -6.40 9.28
N THR A 41 8.95 -5.66 8.87
CA THR A 41 9.93 -5.11 9.80
C THR A 41 9.62 -3.70 10.28
N LYS A 42 8.62 -3.03 9.69
CA LYS A 42 8.28 -1.60 9.91
C LYS A 42 9.40 -0.60 9.63
N LYS A 43 10.54 -1.07 9.11
CA LYS A 43 11.69 -0.23 8.75
C LYS A 43 11.41 0.55 7.46
N PRO A 44 11.98 1.77 7.30
CA PRO A 44 11.86 2.57 6.09
C PRO A 44 12.49 1.87 4.88
N LEU A 45 11.83 1.99 3.74
CA LEU A 45 12.29 1.46 2.45
C LEU A 45 12.90 2.59 1.61
N PRO A 46 13.79 2.27 0.66
CA PRO A 46 14.29 3.22 -0.36
C PRO A 46 13.23 3.48 -1.45
N HIS A 47 11.98 3.65 -1.04
CA HIS A 47 10.83 3.85 -1.92
C HIS A 47 9.94 4.93 -1.31
N PHE A 48 9.50 5.87 -2.14
CA PHE A 48 8.65 6.96 -1.72
C PHE A 48 7.34 6.90 -2.50
N LEU A 49 6.22 7.09 -1.82
CA LEU A 49 4.92 7.23 -2.45
C LEU A 49 4.66 8.72 -2.71
N VAL A 50 4.35 9.06 -3.95
CA VAL A 50 3.89 10.39 -4.34
C VAL A 50 2.43 10.34 -4.78
N LYS A 51 1.64 11.31 -4.32
CA LYS A 51 0.29 11.57 -4.79
C LYS A 51 0.25 12.96 -5.40
N THR A 52 -0.34 13.09 -6.58
CA THR A 52 -0.46 14.37 -7.28
C THR A 52 -1.66 14.36 -8.21
N LYS A 53 -2.15 15.56 -8.53
CA LYS A 53 -3.12 15.79 -9.62
C LYS A 53 -2.47 15.78 -11.02
N MET A 54 -1.13 15.83 -11.12
CA MET A 54 -0.39 15.91 -12.39
C MET A 54 0.51 14.67 -12.61
N PRO A 55 -0.07 13.48 -12.82
CA PRO A 55 0.72 12.24 -12.95
C PRO A 55 1.55 12.15 -14.24
N GLU A 56 1.16 12.86 -15.29
CA GLU A 56 1.91 12.95 -16.54
C GLU A 56 3.30 13.59 -16.33
N LYS A 57 3.36 14.69 -15.57
CA LYS A 57 4.63 15.36 -15.24
C LYS A 57 5.62 14.48 -14.50
N LEU A 58 5.13 13.55 -13.66
CA LEU A 58 5.99 12.61 -12.97
C LEU A 58 6.73 11.68 -13.95
N LEU A 59 6.13 11.35 -15.10
CA LEU A 59 6.74 10.48 -16.10
C LEU A 59 7.84 11.20 -16.91
N GLU A 60 7.81 12.52 -16.97
CA GLU A 60 8.80 13.35 -17.64
C GLU A 60 10.08 13.53 -16.79
N ILE A 61 9.97 13.35 -15.47
CA ILE A 61 11.10 13.47 -14.55
C ILE A 61 11.96 12.21 -14.58
N GLN A 62 13.20 12.36 -15.06
CA GLN A 62 14.22 11.30 -15.00
C GLN A 62 15.18 11.45 -13.82
N ARG A 63 15.31 12.66 -13.27
CA ARG A 63 16.24 12.95 -12.18
C ARG A 63 15.61 13.82 -11.09
N LEU A 64 15.93 13.49 -9.84
CA LEU A 64 15.64 14.28 -8.65
C LEU A 64 16.92 14.37 -7.81
N ALA A 65 17.32 15.57 -7.38
CA ALA A 65 18.52 15.79 -6.58
C ALA A 65 19.78 15.08 -7.13
N MET A 66 20.00 15.21 -8.45
CA MET A 66 21.08 14.53 -9.21
C MET A 66 21.00 13.00 -9.28
N LEU A 67 20.04 12.36 -8.63
CA LEU A 67 19.81 10.92 -8.67
C LEU A 67 18.86 10.55 -9.81
N THR A 68 19.14 9.43 -10.47
CA THR A 68 18.23 8.86 -11.46
C THR A 68 17.05 8.21 -10.75
N VAL A 69 15.83 8.60 -11.13
CA VAL A 69 14.60 8.10 -10.51
C VAL A 69 13.65 7.47 -11.52
N SER A 70 12.70 6.70 -11.03
CA SER A 70 11.62 6.14 -11.86
C SER A 70 10.31 6.17 -11.09
N PHE A 71 9.21 6.39 -11.82
CA PHE A 71 7.87 6.54 -11.25
C PHE A 71 6.95 5.41 -11.72
N GLU A 72 6.74 4.42 -10.87
CA GLU A 72 5.87 3.29 -11.17
C GLU A 72 4.47 3.50 -10.59
N ARG A 73 3.43 2.99 -11.26
CA ARG A 73 2.09 2.97 -10.67
C ARG A 73 2.10 2.11 -9.40
N LYS A 74 1.48 2.62 -8.34
CA LYS A 74 1.24 1.81 -7.15
C LYS A 74 0.34 0.64 -7.53
N LYS A 75 0.84 -0.59 -7.42
CA LYS A 75 0.03 -1.80 -7.62
C LYS A 75 -1.14 -1.77 -6.64
N LYS A 76 -2.36 -1.72 -7.19
CA LYS A 76 -3.57 -1.99 -6.38
C LYS A 76 -3.50 -3.45 -5.97
N SER A 77 -3.86 -3.75 -4.73
CA SER A 77 -4.13 -5.14 -4.36
C SER A 77 -5.28 -5.62 -5.22
N THR A 78 -5.01 -6.53 -6.15
CA THR A 78 -6.05 -7.17 -6.99
C THR A 78 -6.85 -8.16 -6.18
N GLU A 79 -6.27 -8.69 -5.09
CA GLU A 79 -6.97 -9.58 -4.18
C GLU A 79 -8.10 -8.84 -3.47
N PRO A 80 -9.36 -9.25 -3.69
CA PRO A 80 -10.47 -8.70 -2.94
C PRO A 80 -10.26 -9.00 -1.46
N SER A 81 -10.54 -8.01 -0.61
CA SER A 81 -10.46 -8.23 0.84
C SER A 81 -11.43 -9.35 1.22
N GLN A 82 -10.90 -10.41 1.82
CA GLN A 82 -11.72 -11.41 2.50
C GLN A 82 -12.20 -10.85 3.83
N CYS A 83 -13.49 -10.94 4.08
CA CYS A 83 -14.06 -10.61 5.38
C CYS A 83 -13.78 -11.76 6.36
N TYR A 84 -12.89 -11.56 7.33
CA TYR A 84 -12.59 -12.58 8.34
C TYR A 84 -13.76 -12.93 9.27
N ARG A 85 -14.87 -12.18 9.23
CA ARG A 85 -16.10 -12.54 9.96
C ARG A 85 -16.94 -13.55 9.18
N CYS A 86 -17.28 -13.28 7.92
CA CYS A 86 -18.22 -14.12 7.16
C CYS A 86 -17.55 -14.95 6.04
N GLN A 87 -16.23 -14.85 5.90
CA GLN A 87 -15.40 -15.53 4.89
C GLN A 87 -15.74 -15.19 3.42
N ARG A 88 -16.59 -14.18 3.17
CA ARG A 88 -16.90 -13.70 1.81
C ARG A 88 -15.95 -12.59 1.39
N TYR A 89 -15.79 -12.42 0.08
CA TYR A 89 -14.99 -11.38 -0.55
C TYR A 89 -15.79 -10.11 -0.83
N GLY A 90 -15.10 -8.97 -0.91
CA GLY A 90 -15.66 -7.70 -1.37
C GLY A 90 -16.00 -6.70 -0.27
N HIS A 91 -15.81 -7.05 1.00
CA HIS A 91 -15.97 -6.13 2.12
C HIS A 91 -15.03 -6.45 3.28
N THR A 92 -14.87 -5.49 4.20
CA THR A 92 -14.09 -5.68 5.42
C THR A 92 -14.96 -6.19 6.56
N GLN A 93 -14.36 -6.84 7.56
CA GLN A 93 -15.04 -7.30 8.77
C GLN A 93 -15.86 -6.19 9.46
N ARG A 94 -15.33 -4.96 9.51
CA ARG A 94 -16.00 -3.80 10.10
C ARG A 94 -17.34 -3.45 9.42
N ASN A 95 -17.48 -3.75 8.12
CA ASN A 95 -18.68 -3.45 7.34
C ASN A 95 -19.54 -4.69 7.07
N SER A 96 -19.26 -5.82 7.73
CA SER A 96 -19.99 -7.06 7.52
C SER A 96 -21.27 -7.12 8.35
N ARG A 97 -22.41 -7.25 7.68
CA ARG A 97 -23.74 -7.51 8.29
C ARG A 97 -24.16 -8.98 8.26
N LEU A 98 -23.30 -9.84 7.71
CA LEU A 98 -23.53 -11.27 7.57
C LEU A 98 -23.12 -12.02 8.85
N ALA A 99 -23.72 -13.19 9.06
CA ALA A 99 -23.36 -14.12 10.13
C ALA A 99 -21.87 -14.47 10.09
N GLU A 100 -21.32 -14.79 11.26
CA GLU A 100 -19.96 -15.27 11.36
C GLU A 100 -19.83 -16.67 10.78
N ARG A 101 -18.70 -16.93 10.13
CA ARG A 101 -18.43 -18.21 9.48
C ARG A 101 -17.00 -18.63 9.75
N CYS A 102 -16.82 -19.89 10.11
CA CYS A 102 -15.52 -20.43 10.44
C CYS A 102 -14.68 -20.59 9.17
N VAL A 103 -13.46 -20.02 9.16
CA VAL A 103 -12.51 -20.19 8.04
C VAL A 103 -12.04 -21.63 7.87
N ARG A 104 -12.15 -22.47 8.92
CA ARG A 104 -11.67 -23.86 8.92
C ARG A 104 -12.70 -24.84 8.36
N CYS A 105 -13.96 -24.74 8.79
CA CYS A 105 -15.02 -25.71 8.43
C CYS A 105 -16.20 -25.10 7.67
N GLY A 106 -16.34 -23.78 7.60
CA GLY A 106 -17.48 -23.14 6.93
C GLY A 106 -18.79 -23.09 7.72
N GLU A 107 -18.82 -23.55 8.97
CA GLU A 107 -19.99 -23.50 9.85
C GLU A 107 -20.18 -22.13 10.53
N ASP A 108 -21.36 -21.88 11.07
CA ASP A 108 -21.79 -20.62 11.71
C ASP A 108 -21.20 -20.43 13.12
N HIS A 109 -19.88 -20.37 13.23
CA HIS A 109 -19.14 -20.05 14.45
C HIS A 109 -17.77 -19.41 14.15
N SER A 110 -17.19 -18.72 15.14
CA SER A 110 -15.83 -18.20 15.07
C SER A 110 -14.78 -19.32 15.03
N SER A 111 -13.71 -19.13 14.25
CA SER A 111 -12.58 -20.07 14.20
C SER A 111 -11.95 -20.41 15.56
N THR A 112 -12.13 -19.57 16.58
CA THR A 112 -11.70 -19.82 17.96
C THR A 112 -12.56 -20.87 18.68
N SER A 113 -13.82 -20.98 18.32
CA SER A 113 -14.79 -21.94 18.89
C SER A 113 -14.93 -23.19 18.02
N CYS A 114 -14.04 -23.37 17.04
CA CYS A 114 -14.10 -24.50 16.12
C CYS A 114 -13.50 -25.76 16.73
N SER A 115 -14.25 -26.86 16.68
CA SER A 115 -13.81 -28.18 17.15
C SER A 115 -12.78 -28.85 16.23
N LEU A 116 -12.55 -28.32 15.03
CA LEU A 116 -11.52 -28.85 14.13
C LEU A 116 -10.11 -28.45 14.61
N PRO A 117 -9.14 -29.37 14.50
CA PRO A 117 -7.74 -29.08 14.81
C PRO A 117 -7.23 -27.91 13.96
N ALA A 118 -6.31 -27.12 14.52
CA ALA A 118 -5.70 -26.02 13.78
C ALA A 118 -4.96 -26.58 12.54
N PRO A 119 -5.00 -25.88 11.39
CA PRO A 119 -4.22 -26.30 10.23
C PRO A 119 -2.72 -26.32 10.58
N PRO A 120 -1.94 -27.27 10.03
CA PRO A 120 -0.50 -27.27 10.23
C PRO A 120 0.06 -25.94 9.75
N THR A 121 0.76 -25.24 10.63
CA THR A 121 1.40 -23.97 10.31
C THR A 121 2.66 -24.30 9.50
N GLY A 122 2.59 -24.11 8.18
CA GLY A 122 3.73 -24.20 7.28
C GLY A 122 4.58 -22.94 7.31
#